data_AF-A0A2G2JE28-F1
#
_entry.id   AF-A0A2G2JE28-F1
#
_cell.length_a   1.000
_cell.length_b   1.000
_cell.length_c   1.000
_cell.angle_alpha   90.00
_cell.angle_beta   90.00
_cell.angle_gamma   90.00
#
_symmetry.space_group_name_H-M   'P 1'
#
loop_
_entity.id
_entity.type
_entity.pdbx_description
1 polymer ?
#
loop_
_entity_poly.entity_id
_entity_poly.type
_entity_poly.pdbx_seq_one_letter_code
_entity_poly.pdbx_strand_id
1 'polypeptide(L)'
;MSDLETPRTHSLMDRYYEEEREQREREMSLAELSLKLDANDLAFLSMIARRFRKGREDVAQEVLSSALLDLFARIEPGERKLMARDADESAKNNAESIAEENGVRDVEFRSGYWAQQERQITKLEKQREKAEKEAEKITSKNTVKEAKVSPAESVKAPEPEASAEEYEEEATHYPETSAIEKAPAALETQVEAANEQDQTEVENASAAE
;
A
#
# COMPACT_ATOMS: atom_id res chain seq x y z
N MET A 1 -27.66 18.27 42.54
CA MET A 1 -28.00 17.03 41.82
C MET A 1 -27.62 17.24 40.37
N SER A 2 -27.07 16.20 39.77
CA SER A 2 -26.16 16.24 38.63
C SER A 2 -26.91 16.27 37.30
N ASP A 3 -27.00 17.45 36.68
CA ASP A 3 -27.48 17.62 35.30
C ASP A 3 -26.37 18.33 34.53
N LEU A 4 -25.49 17.59 33.83
CA LEU A 4 -24.57 18.08 32.78
C LEU A 4 -23.58 16.95 32.41
N GLU A 5 -23.98 15.94 31.63
CA GLU A 5 -23.02 15.14 30.83
C GLU A 5 -23.63 14.10 29.85
N THR A 6 -24.95 13.97 29.74
CA THR A 6 -25.58 12.94 28.88
C THR A 6 -25.57 13.21 27.36
N PRO A 7 -25.81 14.42 26.83
CA PRO A 7 -25.95 14.58 25.36
C PRO A 7 -24.63 14.40 24.60
N ARG A 8 -23.49 14.66 25.24
CA ARG A 8 -22.16 14.50 24.63
C ARG A 8 -21.74 13.02 24.59
N THR A 9 -22.10 12.23 25.60
CA THR A 9 -21.82 10.79 25.63
C THR A 9 -22.76 10.01 24.72
N HIS A 10 -24.04 10.37 24.64
CA HIS A 10 -24.96 9.80 23.65
C HIS A 10 -24.49 10.09 22.21
N SER A 11 -24.10 11.32 21.90
CA SER A 11 -23.54 11.64 20.57
C SER A 11 -22.22 10.92 20.25
N LEU A 12 -21.40 10.60 21.26
CA LEU A 12 -20.19 9.80 21.09
C LEU A 12 -20.52 8.32 20.84
N MET A 13 -21.51 7.78 21.56
CA MET A 13 -21.99 6.41 21.33
C MET A 13 -22.63 6.26 19.95
N ASP A 14 -23.45 7.22 19.52
CA ASP A 14 -24.09 7.18 18.20
C ASP A 14 -23.03 7.18 17.08
N ARG A 15 -22.01 8.04 17.18
CA ARG A 15 -20.87 8.03 16.24
C ARG A 15 -20.11 6.71 16.24
N TYR A 16 -19.88 6.14 17.42
CA TYR A 16 -19.21 4.85 17.53
C TYR A 16 -20.01 3.74 16.84
N TYR A 17 -21.34 3.71 17.01
CA TYR A 17 -22.20 2.75 16.33
C TYR A 17 -22.31 2.99 14.82
N GLU A 18 -22.26 4.25 14.38
CA GLU A 18 -22.17 4.59 12.95
C GLU A 18 -20.85 4.11 12.34
N GLU A 19 -19.72 4.39 12.98
CA GLU A 19 -18.39 3.93 12.55
C GLU A 19 -18.31 2.40 12.51
N GLU A 20 -18.81 1.70 13.54
CA GLU A 20 -18.90 0.24 13.57
C GLU A 20 -19.77 -0.34 12.45
N ARG A 21 -20.88 0.34 12.12
CA ARG A 21 -21.76 -0.09 11.02
C ARG A 21 -21.05 0.07 9.68
N GLU A 22 -20.40 1.22 9.46
CA GLU A 22 -19.62 1.46 8.24
C GLU A 22 -18.45 0.50 8.10
N GLN A 23 -17.73 0.22 9.19
CA GLN A 23 -16.64 -0.76 9.21
C GLN A 23 -17.12 -2.14 8.75
N ARG A 24 -18.25 -2.59 9.31
CA ARG A 24 -18.85 -3.88 8.98
C ARG A 24 -19.37 -3.92 7.54
N GLU A 25 -19.97 -2.84 7.05
CA GLU A 25 -20.41 -2.73 5.66
C GLU A 25 -19.21 -2.76 4.69
N ARG A 26 -18.10 -2.09 5.03
CA ARG A 26 -16.85 -2.17 4.26
C ARG A 26 -16.30 -3.60 4.24
N GLU A 27 -16.23 -4.26 5.38
CA GLU A 27 -15.75 -5.66 5.46
C GLU A 27 -16.62 -6.60 4.60
N MET A 28 -17.95 -6.41 4.61
CA MET A 28 -18.90 -7.16 3.78
C MET A 28 -18.81 -6.81 2.29
N SER A 29 -18.13 -5.73 1.91
CA SER A 29 -17.85 -5.40 0.51
C SER A 29 -16.54 -6.00 -0.02
N LEU A 30 -15.76 -6.66 0.84
CA LEU A 30 -14.48 -7.27 0.50
C LEU A 30 -14.61 -8.78 0.27
N ALA A 31 -13.77 -9.30 -0.63
CA ALA A 31 -13.60 -10.73 -0.83
C ALA A 31 -12.44 -11.25 0.02
N GLU A 32 -12.60 -12.45 0.58
CA GLU A 32 -11.51 -13.18 1.23
C GLU A 32 -10.65 -13.92 0.19
N LEU A 33 -9.32 -13.81 0.31
CA LEU A 33 -8.36 -14.55 -0.51
C LEU A 33 -7.47 -15.42 0.38
N SER A 34 -7.58 -16.74 0.23
CA SER A 34 -6.72 -17.70 0.94
C SER A 34 -5.50 -18.09 0.11
N LEU A 35 -4.29 -17.89 0.66
CA LEU A 35 -3.02 -18.20 0.01
C LEU A 35 -2.24 -19.26 0.80
N LYS A 36 -1.50 -20.11 0.08
CA LYS A 36 -0.54 -21.06 0.67
C LYS A 36 0.87 -20.56 0.42
N LEU A 37 1.56 -20.18 1.49
CA LEU A 37 2.95 -19.73 1.46
C LEU A 37 3.87 -20.84 1.96
N ASP A 38 5.10 -20.86 1.47
CA ASP A 38 6.12 -21.74 2.03
C ASP A 38 6.58 -21.22 3.41
N ALA A 39 7.35 -22.03 4.13
CA ALA A 39 7.81 -21.67 5.47
C ALA A 39 8.78 -20.48 5.46
N ASN A 40 9.58 -20.31 4.41
CA ASN A 40 10.60 -19.27 4.33
C ASN A 40 9.97 -17.90 4.11
N ASP A 41 9.04 -17.81 3.15
CA ASP A 41 8.29 -16.60 2.82
C ASP A 41 7.43 -16.19 4.02
N LEU A 42 6.79 -17.14 4.69
CA LEU A 42 6.02 -16.87 5.89
C LEU A 42 6.89 -16.32 7.04
N ALA A 43 8.09 -16.86 7.21
CA ALA A 43 9.04 -16.37 8.22
C ALA A 43 9.48 -14.93 7.89
N PHE A 44 9.81 -14.65 6.63
CA PHE A 44 10.23 -13.33 6.20
C PHE A 44 9.09 -12.30 6.29
N LEU A 45 7.88 -12.66 5.85
CA LEU A 45 6.67 -11.85 6.03
C LEU A 45 6.44 -11.50 7.51
N SER A 46 6.61 -12.48 8.40
CA SER A 46 6.48 -12.28 9.85
C SER A 46 7.55 -11.33 10.42
N MET A 47 8.79 -11.39 9.90
CA MET A 47 9.86 -10.46 10.28
C MET A 47 9.56 -9.03 9.83
N ILE A 48 9.08 -8.84 8.60
CA ILE A 48 8.66 -7.54 8.07
C ILE A 48 7.50 -6.97 8.91
N ALA A 49 6.45 -7.75 9.11
CA ALA A 49 5.29 -7.36 9.92
C ALA A 49 5.71 -6.88 11.32
N ARG A 50 6.61 -7.63 11.98
CA ARG A 50 7.17 -7.22 13.28
C ARG A 50 7.98 -5.93 13.20
N ARG A 51 8.79 -5.75 12.15
CA ARG A 51 9.63 -4.56 11.97
C ARG A 51 8.80 -3.29 11.82
N PHE A 52 7.68 -3.38 11.11
CA PHE A 52 6.79 -2.24 10.84
C PHE A 52 5.61 -2.13 11.82
N ARG A 53 5.49 -3.06 12.79
CA ARG A 53 4.38 -3.12 13.75
C ARG A 53 3.01 -3.19 13.06
N LYS A 54 2.90 -4.01 12.01
CA LYS A 54 1.66 -4.26 11.25
C LYS A 54 1.24 -5.72 11.37
N GLY A 55 -0.02 -6.02 11.05
CA GLY A 55 -0.49 -7.40 10.88
C GLY A 55 0.20 -8.08 9.69
N ARG A 56 0.33 -9.42 9.73
CA ARG A 56 0.90 -10.17 8.60
C ARG A 56 0.03 -10.04 7.35
N GLU A 57 -1.28 -10.04 7.53
CA GLU A 57 -2.27 -9.90 6.46
C GLU A 57 -2.20 -8.50 5.83
N ASP A 58 -2.11 -7.44 6.65
CA ASP A 58 -1.93 -6.07 6.16
C ASP A 58 -0.68 -5.95 5.27
N VAL A 59 0.45 -6.50 5.73
CA VAL A 59 1.69 -6.49 4.95
C VAL A 59 1.54 -7.29 3.66
N ALA A 60 0.89 -8.46 3.71
CA ALA A 60 0.65 -9.27 2.52
C ALA A 60 -0.22 -8.53 1.49
N GLN A 61 -1.27 -7.83 1.95
CA GLN A 61 -2.15 -7.04 1.11
C GLN A 61 -1.42 -5.84 0.47
N GLU A 62 -0.59 -5.14 1.24
CA GLU A 62 0.23 -4.02 0.74
C GLU A 62 1.24 -4.50 -0.31
N VAL A 63 1.95 -5.60 -0.02
CA VAL A 63 2.92 -6.20 -0.95
C VAL A 63 2.24 -6.68 -2.22
N LEU A 64 1.10 -7.36 -2.12
CA LEU A 64 0.34 -7.80 -3.29
C LEU A 64 -0.12 -6.60 -4.14
N SER A 65 -0.65 -5.56 -3.49
CA SER A 65 -1.11 -4.35 -4.18
C SER A 65 0.03 -3.65 -4.93
N SER A 66 1.20 -3.53 -4.29
CA SER A 66 2.41 -2.99 -4.94
C SER A 66 2.90 -3.87 -6.08
N ALA A 67 2.94 -5.19 -5.88
CA ALA A 67 3.41 -6.13 -6.90
C ALA A 67 2.51 -6.11 -8.14
N LEU A 68 1.18 -5.98 -7.98
CA LEU A 68 0.25 -5.84 -9.09
C LEU A 68 0.52 -4.56 -9.90
N LEU A 69 0.80 -3.43 -9.23
CA LEU A 69 1.17 -2.19 -9.90
C LEU A 69 2.51 -2.31 -10.65
N ASP A 70 3.51 -2.94 -10.03
CA ASP A 70 4.83 -3.15 -10.65
C ASP A 70 4.73 -4.06 -11.89
N LEU A 71 3.93 -5.12 -11.82
CA LEU A 71 3.67 -5.99 -12.97
C LEU A 71 2.92 -5.23 -14.06
N PHE A 72 1.90 -4.47 -13.70
CA PHE A 72 1.12 -3.66 -14.62
C PHE A 72 1.97 -2.60 -15.34
N ALA A 73 2.93 -1.98 -14.63
CA ALA A 73 3.86 -1.02 -15.21
C ALA A 73 4.85 -1.61 -16.23
N ARG A 74 5.06 -2.93 -16.23
CA ARG A 74 5.94 -3.62 -17.19
C ARG A 74 5.27 -4.00 -18.49
N ILE A 75 3.94 -3.92 -18.57
CA ILE A 75 3.15 -4.28 -19.77
C ILE A 75 3.30 -3.19 -20.83
N GLU A 76 3.33 -3.52 -22.12
CA GLU A 76 3.42 -2.52 -23.19
C GLU A 76 2.28 -1.47 -23.12
N PRO A 77 2.53 -0.16 -23.36
CA PRO A 77 1.53 0.89 -23.12
C PRO A 77 0.19 0.69 -23.84
N GLY A 78 0.22 0.17 -25.07
CA GLY A 78 -0.99 -0.10 -25.85
C GLY A 78 -1.87 -1.20 -25.24
N GLU A 79 -1.25 -2.29 -24.79
CA GLU A 79 -1.91 -3.41 -24.11
C GLU A 79 -2.38 -3.00 -22.72
N ARG A 80 -1.52 -2.28 -21.98
CA ARG A 80 -1.78 -1.79 -20.63
C ARG A 80 -3.06 -0.97 -20.56
N LYS A 81 -3.31 -0.11 -21.56
CA LYS A 81 -4.54 0.71 -21.62
C LYS A 81 -5.81 -0.12 -21.79
N LEU A 82 -5.77 -1.17 -22.62
CA LEU A 82 -6.92 -2.07 -22.80
C LEU A 82 -7.16 -2.87 -21.51
N MET A 83 -6.08 -3.44 -20.96
CA MET A 83 -6.13 -4.21 -19.71
C MET A 83 -6.63 -3.36 -18.54
N ALA A 84 -6.27 -2.08 -18.45
CA ALA A 84 -6.77 -1.17 -17.42
C ALA A 84 -8.29 -1.03 -17.45
N ARG A 85 -8.85 -0.85 -18.65
CA ARG A 85 -10.29 -0.68 -18.84
C ARG A 85 -11.03 -1.98 -18.50
N ASP A 86 -10.52 -3.10 -18.99
CA ASP A 86 -11.15 -4.40 -18.78
C ASP A 86 -11.04 -4.82 -17.29
N ALA A 87 -9.94 -4.46 -16.60
CA ALA A 87 -9.80 -4.63 -15.16
C ALA A 87 -10.76 -3.75 -14.36
N ASP A 88 -10.98 -2.49 -14.75
CA ASP A 88 -11.97 -1.62 -14.10
C ASP A 88 -13.40 -2.12 -14.30
N GLU A 89 -13.74 -2.67 -15.47
CA GLU A 89 -15.03 -3.32 -15.73
C GLU A 89 -15.19 -4.60 -14.88
N SER A 90 -14.17 -5.45 -14.84
CA SER A 90 -14.18 -6.65 -14.01
C SER A 90 -14.25 -6.31 -12.51
N ALA A 91 -13.56 -5.27 -12.07
CA ALA A 91 -13.57 -4.87 -10.67
C ALA A 91 -14.96 -4.40 -10.23
N LYS A 92 -15.68 -3.70 -11.11
CA LYS A 92 -17.09 -3.34 -10.87
C LYS A 92 -17.96 -4.59 -10.74
N ASN A 93 -17.86 -5.52 -11.69
CA ASN A 93 -18.64 -6.76 -11.67
C ASN A 93 -18.33 -7.60 -10.42
N ASN A 94 -17.07 -7.65 -10.00
CA ASN A 94 -16.67 -8.34 -8.77
C ASN A 94 -17.24 -7.67 -7.54
N ALA A 95 -17.19 -6.33 -7.44
CA ALA A 95 -17.75 -5.60 -6.32
C ALA A 95 -19.27 -5.83 -6.19
N GLU A 96 -20.00 -5.84 -7.32
CA GLU A 96 -21.42 -6.18 -7.35
C GLU A 96 -21.66 -7.63 -6.90
N SER A 97 -20.87 -8.60 -7.40
CA SER A 97 -20.98 -10.02 -7.00
C SER A 97 -20.72 -10.23 -5.50
N ILE A 98 -19.66 -9.60 -4.96
CA ILE A 98 -19.29 -9.70 -3.54
C ILE A 98 -20.39 -9.09 -2.67
N ALA A 99 -20.91 -7.93 -3.07
CA ALA A 99 -22.03 -7.29 -2.38
C ALA A 99 -23.24 -8.23 -2.30
N GLU A 100 -23.62 -8.83 -3.43
CA GLU A 100 -24.73 -9.77 -3.50
C GLU A 100 -24.51 -11.01 -2.64
N GLU A 101 -23.32 -11.62 -2.71
CA GLU A 101 -22.93 -12.79 -1.91
C GLU A 101 -22.99 -12.51 -0.40
N ASN A 102 -22.58 -11.31 0.01
CA ASN A 102 -22.59 -10.87 1.39
C ASN A 102 -23.92 -10.22 1.82
N GLY A 103 -24.92 -10.15 0.95
CA GLY A 103 -26.25 -9.60 1.26
C GLY A 103 -26.32 -8.07 1.35
N VAL A 104 -25.32 -7.36 0.83
CA VAL A 104 -25.27 -5.90 0.70
C VAL A 104 -25.82 -5.50 -0.67
N ARG A 105 -26.78 -4.56 -0.73
CA ARG A 105 -27.41 -4.16 -2.01
C ARG A 105 -26.77 -2.95 -2.68
N ASP A 106 -26.20 -2.04 -1.90
CA ASP A 106 -25.56 -0.82 -2.38
C ASP A 106 -24.12 -0.80 -1.87
N VAL A 107 -23.16 -1.10 -2.75
CA VAL A 107 -21.74 -0.91 -2.48
C VAL A 107 -21.24 0.32 -3.23
N GLU A 108 -20.66 1.25 -2.48
CA GLU A 108 -19.96 2.39 -3.07
C GLU A 108 -18.67 1.89 -3.74
N PHE A 109 -18.71 1.75 -5.07
CA PHE A 109 -17.56 1.27 -5.85
C PHE A 109 -16.83 2.42 -6.54
N ARG A 110 -15.54 2.59 -6.24
CA ARG A 110 -14.67 3.54 -6.92
C ARG A 110 -14.28 3.01 -8.30
N SER A 111 -14.94 3.53 -9.34
CA SER A 111 -14.60 3.22 -10.73
C SER A 111 -13.31 3.90 -11.23
N GLY A 112 -12.66 3.29 -12.23
CA GLY A 112 -11.57 3.93 -12.99
C GLY A 112 -10.20 3.91 -12.31
N TYR A 113 -10.00 3.07 -11.29
CA TYR A 113 -8.74 2.99 -10.54
C TYR A 113 -7.59 2.60 -11.47
N TRP A 114 -7.73 1.53 -12.26
CA TRP A 114 -6.66 1.05 -13.13
C TRP A 114 -6.41 2.00 -14.30
N ALA A 115 -7.46 2.61 -14.86
CA ALA A 115 -7.31 3.65 -15.87
C ALA A 115 -6.63 4.93 -15.33
N GLN A 116 -6.70 5.20 -14.04
CA GLN A 116 -5.94 6.27 -13.39
C GLN A 116 -4.45 5.86 -13.24
N GLN A 117 -4.19 4.62 -12.80
CA GLN A 117 -2.83 4.10 -12.66
C GLN A 117 -2.10 4.07 -14.01
N GLU A 118 -2.75 3.64 -15.10
CA GLU A 118 -2.17 3.69 -16.45
C GLU A 118 -1.71 5.09 -16.82
N ARG A 119 -2.56 6.10 -16.60
CA ARG A 119 -2.21 7.50 -16.89
C ARG A 119 -1.04 8.00 -16.05
N GLN A 120 -0.95 7.58 -14.79
CA GLN A 120 0.16 7.94 -13.92
C GLN A 120 1.46 7.31 -14.41
N ILE A 121 1.44 6.02 -14.74
CA ILE A 121 2.64 5.34 -15.24
C ILE A 121 3.09 5.92 -16.58
N THR A 122 2.17 6.17 -17.51
CA THR A 122 2.47 6.82 -18.80
C THR A 122 3.10 8.21 -18.61
N LYS A 123 2.71 8.97 -17.57
CA LYS A 123 3.36 10.24 -17.23
C LYS A 123 4.79 10.02 -16.73
N LEU A 124 4.99 9.08 -15.82
CA LEU A 124 6.32 8.76 -15.26
C LEU A 124 7.29 8.25 -16.34
N GLU A 125 6.82 7.41 -17.26
CA GLU A 125 7.61 6.92 -18.39
C GLU A 125 8.06 8.07 -19.29
N LYS A 126 7.16 9.00 -19.63
CA LYS A 126 7.51 10.19 -20.42
C LYS A 126 8.49 11.12 -19.69
N GLN A 127 8.39 11.23 -18.36
CA GLN A 127 9.36 12.00 -17.57
C GLN A 127 10.75 11.33 -17.60
N ARG A 128 10.81 10.00 -17.45
CA ARG A 128 12.05 9.23 -17.55
C ARG A 128 12.69 9.34 -18.92
N GLU A 129 11.90 9.22 -19.99
CA GLU A 129 12.38 9.37 -21.38
C GLU A 129 12.94 10.78 -21.64
N LYS A 130 12.31 11.82 -21.08
CA LYS A 130 12.82 13.20 -21.19
C LYS A 130 14.12 13.39 -20.42
N ALA A 131 14.19 12.89 -19.18
CA ALA A 131 15.37 12.98 -18.34
C ALA A 131 16.57 12.23 -18.97
N GLU A 132 16.33 11.05 -19.55
CA GLU A 132 17.34 10.28 -20.28
C GLU A 132 17.85 11.05 -21.51
N LYS A 133 16.94 11.61 -22.33
CA LYS A 133 17.31 12.45 -23.48
C LYS A 133 18.08 13.71 -23.08
N GLU A 134 17.77 14.30 -21.93
CA GLU A 134 18.50 15.46 -21.41
C GLU A 134 19.89 15.07 -20.89
N ALA A 135 19.99 13.95 -20.15
CA ALA A 135 21.26 13.39 -19.72
C ALA A 135 22.17 13.02 -20.90
N GLU A 136 21.64 12.39 -21.95
CA GLU A 136 22.37 12.07 -23.17
C GLU A 136 22.90 13.34 -23.88
N LYS A 137 22.09 14.40 -23.94
CA LYS A 137 22.50 15.70 -24.52
C LYS A 137 23.61 16.36 -23.72
N ILE A 138 23.58 16.28 -22.39
CA ILE A 138 24.64 16.84 -21.52
C ILE A 138 25.93 16.04 -21.68
N THR A 139 25.83 14.70 -21.70
CA THR A 139 26.98 13.79 -21.86
C THR A 139 27.64 13.97 -23.23
N SER A 140 26.82 14.13 -24.29
CA SER A 140 27.30 14.41 -25.65
C SER A 140 27.94 15.80 -25.80
N LYS A 141 27.45 16.81 -25.07
CA LYS A 141 28.05 18.16 -25.08
C LYS A 141 29.36 18.23 -24.30
N ASN A 142 29.53 17.43 -23.24
CA ASN A 142 30.77 17.38 -22.46
C ASN A 142 31.88 16.60 -23.16
N THR A 143 31.57 15.50 -23.84
CA THR A 143 32.55 14.74 -24.65
C THR A 143 33.09 15.52 -25.85
N VAL A 144 32.30 16.43 -26.44
CA VAL A 144 32.78 17.35 -27.50
C VAL A 144 33.64 18.49 -26.94
N LYS A 145 33.46 18.89 -25.67
CA LYS A 145 34.29 19.92 -25.03
C LYS A 145 35.63 19.37 -24.52
N GLU A 146 35.72 18.11 -24.11
CA GLU A 146 36.98 17.47 -23.72
C GLU A 146 37.90 17.15 -24.91
N ALA A 147 37.37 16.97 -26.13
CA ALA A 147 38.18 16.81 -27.34
C ALA A 147 38.84 18.11 -27.84
N LYS A 148 38.66 19.25 -27.14
CA LYS A 148 39.14 20.56 -27.59
C LYS A 148 40.00 21.35 -26.60
N VAL A 149 40.54 20.72 -25.55
CA VAL A 149 41.43 21.44 -24.61
C VAL A 149 42.67 20.63 -24.21
N SER A 150 43.81 21.00 -24.81
CA SER A 150 45.07 21.31 -24.08
C SER A 150 46.17 21.82 -25.03
N PRO A 151 47.14 22.65 -24.58
CA PRO A 151 47.06 23.63 -23.50
C PRO A 151 47.64 25.00 -23.93
N ALA A 152 46.99 26.10 -23.55
CA ALA A 152 47.65 27.41 -23.50
C ALA A 152 47.05 28.26 -22.38
N GLU A 153 47.94 28.56 -21.45
CA GLU A 153 47.83 29.38 -20.26
C GLU A 153 47.43 30.83 -20.58
N SER A 154 46.53 31.41 -19.75
CA SER A 154 46.49 32.84 -19.34
C SER A 154 45.07 33.42 -19.19
N VAL A 155 44.70 33.67 -17.93
CA VAL A 155 44.02 34.87 -17.37
C VAL A 155 42.63 35.25 -17.93
N LYS A 156 41.58 35.15 -17.08
CA LYS A 156 40.95 36.28 -16.34
C LYS A 156 39.61 35.83 -15.72
N ALA A 157 39.40 36.11 -14.43
CA ALA A 157 38.08 36.06 -13.78
C ALA A 157 37.14 37.15 -14.36
N PRO A 158 35.82 36.93 -14.38
CA PRO A 158 35.00 37.40 -13.25
C PRO A 158 33.85 36.46 -12.81
N GLU A 159 33.49 36.61 -11.53
CA GLU A 159 32.22 36.39 -10.81
C GLU A 159 31.14 35.42 -11.35
N PRO A 160 30.67 34.46 -10.54
CA PRO A 160 29.35 33.86 -10.75
C PRO A 160 28.28 34.73 -10.05
N GLU A 161 27.45 35.40 -10.84
CA GLU A 161 26.13 35.83 -10.40
C GLU A 161 25.33 34.61 -9.95
N ALA A 162 24.81 34.71 -8.73
CA ALA A 162 23.90 33.75 -8.13
C ALA A 162 22.61 33.67 -8.95
N SER A 163 22.42 32.56 -9.66
CA SER A 163 21.09 32.06 -10.01
C SER A 163 20.78 30.93 -9.05
N ALA A 164 20.14 31.29 -7.94
CA ALA A 164 19.47 30.34 -7.06
C ALA A 164 18.26 29.80 -7.82
N GLU A 165 18.44 28.70 -8.54
CA GLU A 165 17.32 27.84 -8.90
C GLU A 165 17.15 26.85 -7.75
N GLU A 166 16.10 27.11 -6.96
CA GLU A 166 15.53 26.19 -5.99
C GLU A 166 15.37 24.81 -6.62
N TYR A 167 16.21 23.87 -6.18
CA TYR A 167 15.89 22.47 -6.26
C TYR A 167 14.76 22.24 -5.24
N GLU A 168 13.51 22.31 -5.70
CA GLU A 168 12.44 21.60 -5.00
C GLU A 168 12.82 20.11 -5.06
N GLU A 169 13.36 19.60 -3.95
CA GLU A 169 13.33 18.18 -3.62
C GLU A 169 11.86 17.76 -3.55
N GLU A 170 11.26 17.49 -4.71
CA GLU A 170 9.99 16.77 -4.75
C GLU A 170 10.34 15.30 -4.48
N ALA A 171 10.33 14.99 -3.18
CA ALA A 171 10.34 13.64 -2.66
C ALA A 171 9.45 12.77 -3.54
N THR A 172 9.95 11.60 -3.93
CA THR A 172 9.21 10.55 -4.62
C THR A 172 7.98 10.17 -3.79
N HIS A 173 6.90 10.93 -3.95
CA HIS A 173 5.61 10.66 -3.37
C HIS A 173 4.99 9.57 -4.23
N TYR A 174 5.34 8.32 -3.90
CA TYR A 174 4.44 7.20 -4.19
C TYR A 174 3.06 7.64 -3.69
N PRO A 175 1.98 7.56 -4.49
CA PRO A 175 0.66 7.81 -3.93
C PRO A 175 0.54 6.88 -2.73
N GLU A 176 0.42 7.47 -1.53
CA GLU A 176 0.07 6.72 -0.34
C GLU A 176 -1.11 5.86 -0.74
N THR A 177 -0.96 4.55 -0.62
CA THR A 177 -2.07 3.60 -0.74
C THR A 177 -2.95 3.80 0.49
N SER A 178 -3.61 4.96 0.58
CA SER A 178 -4.71 5.21 1.51
C SER A 178 -5.98 4.56 0.95
N ALA A 179 -5.88 3.27 0.63
CA ALA A 179 -7.02 2.40 0.34
C ALA A 179 -7.47 1.63 1.59
N ILE A 180 -6.84 1.87 2.74
CA ILE A 180 -7.32 1.42 4.05
C ILE A 180 -7.11 2.58 5.01
N GLU A 181 -8.16 3.38 5.20
CA GLU A 181 -8.25 4.28 6.34
C GLU A 181 -8.16 3.43 7.62
N LYS A 182 -6.97 3.43 8.21
CA LYS A 182 -6.70 3.45 9.65
C LYS A 182 -7.79 2.79 10.53
N ALA A 183 -7.75 1.47 10.69
CA ALA A 183 -8.34 0.83 11.86
C ALA A 183 -7.62 1.35 13.13
N PRO A 184 -8.33 1.85 14.16
CA PRO A 184 -7.68 2.24 15.40
C PRO A 184 -7.15 1.00 16.12
N ALA A 185 -5.88 1.07 16.50
CA ALA A 185 -5.24 0.14 17.41
C ALA A 185 -5.98 0.13 18.76
N ALA A 186 -6.83 -0.87 18.97
CA ALA A 186 -7.39 -1.18 20.27
C ALA A 186 -7.68 -2.68 20.38
N LEU A 187 -6.65 -3.50 20.61
CA LEU A 187 -6.77 -4.72 21.40
C LEU A 187 -5.39 -5.25 21.87
N GLU A 188 -4.72 -4.50 22.74
CA GLU A 188 -3.89 -5.15 23.77
C GLU A 188 -4.83 -5.45 24.95
N THR A 189 -5.09 -6.73 25.24
CA THR A 189 -4.80 -7.41 26.53
C THR A 189 -5.56 -8.76 26.59
N GLN A 190 -4.85 -9.80 27.03
CA GLN A 190 -5.31 -11.10 27.57
C GLN A 190 -5.60 -12.26 26.59
N VAL A 191 -4.53 -12.99 26.23
CA VAL A 191 -4.58 -14.45 26.25
C VAL A 191 -3.28 -14.98 26.87
N GLU A 192 -3.25 -15.03 28.20
CA GLU A 192 -2.23 -15.77 28.95
C GLU A 192 -2.96 -16.55 30.04
N ALA A 193 -3.38 -17.78 29.72
CA ALA A 193 -3.63 -18.91 30.62
C ALA A 193 -4.45 -20.00 29.92
N ALA A 194 -3.82 -20.85 29.13
CA ALA A 194 -4.33 -22.19 28.81
C ALA A 194 -3.23 -23.05 28.16
N ASN A 195 -2.10 -23.23 28.85
CA ASN A 195 -1.19 -24.32 28.49
C ASN A 195 -0.38 -24.79 29.70
N GLU A 196 -1.08 -25.34 30.70
CA GLU A 196 -0.48 -26.17 31.75
C GLU A 196 -1.60 -26.98 32.41
N GLN A 197 -1.99 -28.07 31.76
CA GLN A 197 -2.68 -29.19 32.40
C GLN A 197 -2.51 -30.43 31.50
N ASP A 198 -1.27 -30.90 31.41
CA ASP A 198 -0.99 -32.28 31.02
C ASP A 198 0.10 -32.84 31.93
N GLN A 199 -0.34 -33.30 33.10
CA GLN A 199 0.38 -34.24 33.97
C GLN A 199 -0.53 -34.61 35.14
N THR A 200 -1.11 -35.82 35.07
CA THR A 200 -1.33 -36.82 36.13
C THR A 200 -2.66 -37.52 35.90
N GLU A 201 -2.64 -38.72 35.30
CA GLU A 201 -3.53 -39.85 35.65
C GLU A 201 -3.22 -41.07 34.75
N VAL A 202 -2.16 -41.80 35.07
CA VAL A 202 -2.04 -43.22 34.67
C VAL A 202 -1.43 -44.00 35.84
N GLU A 203 -2.20 -44.19 36.92
CA GLU A 203 -1.94 -45.25 37.90
C GLU A 203 -3.15 -45.44 38.83
N ASN A 204 -4.07 -46.32 38.43
CA ASN A 204 -4.71 -47.33 39.30
C ASN A 204 -5.92 -47.97 38.62
N ALA A 205 -5.66 -49.05 37.87
CA ALA A 205 -6.68 -50.04 37.55
C ALA A 205 -6.06 -51.45 37.63
N SER A 206 -5.59 -51.82 38.83
CA SER A 206 -5.37 -53.23 39.19
C SER A 206 -5.46 -53.42 40.71
N ALA A 207 -6.66 -53.29 41.27
CA ALA A 207 -6.99 -53.87 42.58
C ALA A 207 -8.51 -53.81 42.79
N ALA A 208 -9.22 -54.82 42.30
CA ALA A 208 -10.52 -55.20 42.83
C ALA A 208 -10.61 -56.72 42.74
N GLU A 209 -10.40 -57.32 43.91
CA GLU A 209 -10.76 -58.67 44.31
C GLU A 209 -12.27 -58.93 44.13
#